data_AF-A0A1M7M6E7-F1
#
_entry.id   AF-A0A1M7M6E7-F1
#
_cell.length_a   1.000
_cell.length_b   1.000
_cell.length_c   1.000
_cell.angle_alpha   90.00
_cell.angle_beta   90.00
_cell.angle_gamma   90.00
#
_symmetry.space_group_name_H-M   'P 1'
#
loop_
_entity.id
_entity.type
_entity.pdbx_description
1 polymer ?
#
loop_
_entity_poly.entity_id
_entity_poly.type
_entity_poly.pdbx_seq_one_letter_code
_entity_poly.pdbx_strand_id
1 'polypeptide(L)'
;MRLTKKSNINSTPRQLKLPLDLEKIIDFSDPVYTFGDVMDHIDLTIYFAEEGCKTGRPRCDAQKLLKVILFAFMEHGISSLRDIEKLCRN
;
A
#
# COMPACT_ATOMS: atom_id res chain seq x y z
N MET A 1 -41.79 -34.81 18.45
CA MET A 1 -41.67 -33.58 17.63
C MET A 1 -40.55 -32.73 18.25
N ARG A 2 -39.33 -32.74 17.68
CA ARG A 2 -38.17 -32.00 18.23
C ARG A 2 -38.05 -30.67 17.50
N LEU A 3 -38.19 -29.56 18.23
CA LEU A 3 -38.11 -28.19 17.73
C LEU A 3 -36.65 -27.86 17.33
N THR A 4 -36.43 -27.55 16.07
CA THR A 4 -35.15 -27.06 15.53
C THR A 4 -34.91 -25.63 16.01
N LYS A 5 -33.89 -25.40 16.85
CA LYS A 5 -33.41 -24.04 17.15
C LYS A 5 -32.67 -23.48 15.94
N LYS A 6 -33.35 -22.70 15.11
CA LYS A 6 -32.69 -21.77 14.17
C LYS A 6 -32.10 -20.63 15.00
N SER A 7 -30.78 -20.52 15.10
CA SER A 7 -30.15 -19.30 15.58
C SER A 7 -30.36 -18.22 14.53
N ASN A 8 -31.26 -17.28 14.82
CA ASN A 8 -31.39 -16.03 14.06
C ASN A 8 -30.11 -15.21 14.29
N ILE A 9 -29.12 -15.42 13.44
CA ILE A 9 -27.93 -14.58 13.38
C ILE A 9 -28.37 -13.30 12.65
N ASN A 10 -28.86 -12.33 13.41
CA ASN A 10 -29.23 -11.02 12.88
C ASN A 10 -27.94 -10.24 12.60
N SER A 11 -27.38 -10.44 11.41
CA SER A 11 -26.22 -9.68 10.93
C SER A 11 -26.69 -8.32 10.43
N THR A 12 -26.49 -7.25 11.19
CA THR A 12 -26.65 -5.89 10.67
C THR A 12 -25.39 -5.56 9.85
N PRO A 13 -25.44 -5.46 8.51
CA PRO A 13 -24.28 -5.08 7.73
C PRO A 13 -23.89 -3.64 8.11
N ARG A 14 -22.75 -3.47 8.79
CA ARG A 14 -22.17 -2.15 8.99
C ARG A 14 -21.55 -1.73 7.67
N GLN A 15 -22.17 -0.77 7.00
CA GLN A 15 -21.56 -0.15 5.82
C GLN A 15 -20.29 0.59 6.26
N LEU A 16 -19.15 0.11 5.77
CA LEU A 16 -17.88 0.80 5.97
C LEU A 16 -17.93 2.10 5.15
N LYS A 17 -17.73 3.25 5.81
CA LYS A 17 -17.45 4.49 5.11
C LYS A 17 -15.98 4.48 4.75
N LEU A 18 -15.68 4.51 3.46
CA LEU A 18 -14.30 4.65 3.00
C LEU A 18 -13.85 6.07 3.34
N PRO A 19 -12.82 6.28 4.19
CA PRO A 19 -12.27 7.61 4.44
C PRO A 19 -11.49 8.03 3.20
N LEU A 20 -12.22 8.52 2.19
CA LEU A 20 -11.65 9.13 1.00
C LEU A 20 -11.57 10.63 1.22
N ASP A 21 -10.37 11.17 1.12
CA ASP A 21 -10.13 12.60 1.13
C ASP A 21 -10.12 13.10 -0.32
N LEU A 22 -11.30 13.37 -0.87
CA LEU A 22 -11.50 13.74 -2.28
C LEU A 22 -10.83 15.08 -2.65
N GLU A 23 -10.38 15.85 -1.67
CA GLU A 23 -9.59 17.07 -1.89
C GLU A 23 -8.14 16.73 -2.27
N LYS A 24 -7.66 15.52 -1.96
CA LYS A 24 -6.32 15.02 -2.32
C LYS A 24 -6.36 14.28 -3.65
N ILE A 25 -6.93 14.89 -4.67
CA ILE A 25 -6.79 14.40 -6.05
C ILE A 25 -5.39 14.77 -6.52
N ILE A 26 -4.61 13.76 -6.89
CA ILE A 26 -3.31 13.95 -7.52
C ILE A 26 -3.56 14.33 -8.98
N ASP A 27 -2.94 15.41 -9.45
CA ASP A 27 -3.06 15.81 -10.85
C ASP A 27 -2.39 14.79 -11.79
N PHE A 28 -2.89 14.69 -13.03
CA PHE A 28 -2.31 13.78 -14.01
C PHE A 28 -0.87 14.16 -14.39
N SER A 29 -0.51 15.44 -14.27
CA SER A 29 0.87 15.90 -14.49
C SER A 29 1.79 15.67 -13.30
N ASP A 30 1.26 15.16 -12.18
CA ASP A 30 2.06 14.93 -10.98
C ASP A 30 3.12 13.82 -11.23
N PRO A 31 4.39 14.05 -10.82
CA PRO A 31 5.44 13.06 -10.98
C PRO A 31 5.14 11.75 -10.25
N VAL A 32 4.37 11.77 -9.16
CA VAL A 32 3.96 10.56 -8.43
C VAL A 32 3.00 9.72 -9.27
N TYR A 33 2.07 10.35 -9.99
CA TYR A 33 1.10 9.65 -10.82
C TYR A 33 1.81 8.97 -12.01
N THR A 34 2.61 9.74 -12.74
CA THR A 34 3.38 9.23 -13.90
C THR A 34 4.39 8.16 -13.50
N PHE A 35 5.10 8.35 -12.38
CA PHE A 35 6.00 7.33 -11.83
C PHE A 35 5.25 6.05 -11.47
N GLY A 36 4.11 6.18 -10.78
CA GLY A 36 3.28 5.05 -10.37
C GLY A 36 2.88 4.19 -11.57
N ASP A 37 2.37 4.84 -12.63
CA ASP A 37 1.96 4.20 -13.87
C ASP A 37 3.12 3.46 -14.55
N VAL A 38 4.27 4.11 -14.74
CA VAL A 38 5.45 3.47 -15.35
C VAL A 38 5.93 2.28 -14.51
N MET A 39 5.96 2.40 -13.18
CA MET A 39 6.39 1.31 -12.30
C MET A 39 5.40 0.15 -12.26
N ASP A 40 4.12 0.36 -12.56
CA ASP A 40 3.12 -0.71 -12.65
C ASP A 40 3.27 -1.57 -13.91
N HIS A 41 3.90 -1.03 -14.95
CA HIS A 41 4.21 -1.77 -16.18
C HIS A 41 5.51 -2.60 -16.06
N ILE A 42 6.30 -2.39 -15.01
CA ILE A 42 7.55 -3.10 -14.77
C ILE A 42 7.30 -4.25 -13.80
N ASP A 43 7.80 -5.43 -14.13
CA ASP A 43 7.75 -6.57 -13.23
C ASP A 43 8.77 -6.39 -12.08
N LEU A 44 8.28 -5.92 -10.93
CA LEU A 44 9.07 -5.77 -9.72
C LEU A 44 9.27 -7.09 -8.95
N THR A 45 8.57 -8.16 -9.32
CA THR A 45 8.62 -9.44 -8.58
C THR A 45 10.01 -10.05 -8.58
N ILE A 46 10.78 -9.82 -9.65
CA ILE A 46 12.15 -10.30 -9.83
C ILE A 46 13.15 -9.74 -8.80
N TYR A 47 12.81 -8.65 -8.11
CA TYR A 47 13.65 -8.02 -7.10
C TYR A 47 13.32 -8.46 -5.67
N PHE A 48 12.22 -9.21 -5.48
CA PHE A 48 11.83 -9.71 -4.16
C PHE A 48 12.41 -11.11 -3.92
N ALA A 49 12.72 -11.39 -2.65
CA ALA A 49 13.14 -12.72 -2.23
C ALA A 49 11.98 -13.72 -2.36
N GLU A 50 12.33 -14.99 -2.61
CA GLU A 50 11.38 -16.08 -2.78
C GLU A 50 10.43 -16.26 -1.57
N GLU A 51 9.26 -16.84 -1.84
CA GLU A 51 8.28 -17.17 -0.81
C GLU A 51 8.89 -18.10 0.25
N GLY A 52 8.87 -17.66 1.51
CA GLY A 52 9.42 -18.42 2.64
C GLY A 52 10.41 -17.64 3.49
N CYS A 53 11.02 -16.56 2.96
CA CYS A 53 11.92 -15.69 3.71
C CYS A 53 11.18 -14.77 4.71
N LYS A 54 10.65 -15.34 5.79
CA LYS A 54 9.98 -14.59 6.88
C LYS A 54 11.02 -13.97 7.83
N THR A 55 11.70 -12.92 7.35
CA THR A 55 12.63 -12.15 8.17
C THR A 55 11.98 -10.82 8.58
N GLY A 56 12.00 -10.48 9.87
CA GLY A 56 11.65 -9.15 10.38
C GLY A 56 10.20 -8.95 10.85
N ARG A 57 9.81 -7.66 10.96
CA ARG A 57 8.48 -7.19 11.41
C ARG A 57 7.38 -7.55 10.38
N PRO A 58 6.09 -7.60 10.77
CA PRO A 58 4.98 -7.82 9.85
C PRO A 58 5.11 -6.91 8.63
N ARG A 59 5.07 -7.53 7.45
CA ARG A 59 5.47 -6.91 6.19
C ARG A 59 4.58 -5.71 5.90
N CYS A 60 5.20 -4.53 5.82
CA CYS A 60 4.67 -3.46 4.99
C CYS A 60 4.57 -3.99 3.54
N ASP A 61 3.69 -3.40 2.76
CA ASP A 61 3.57 -3.76 1.34
C ASP A 61 4.93 -3.53 0.65
N ALA A 62 5.60 -4.64 0.33
CA ALA A 62 6.98 -4.63 -0.16
C ALA A 62 7.08 -3.94 -1.51
N GLN A 63 6.05 -4.08 -2.35
CA GLN A 63 5.98 -3.43 -3.66
C GLN A 63 5.82 -1.92 -3.50
N LYS A 64 4.90 -1.48 -2.63
CA LYS A 64 4.76 -0.04 -2.33
C LYS A 64 6.03 0.54 -1.71
N LEU A 65 6.68 -0.18 -0.80
CA LEU A 65 7.92 0.27 -0.18
C LEU A 65 9.03 0.44 -1.21
N LEU A 66 9.21 -0.53 -2.12
CA LEU A 66 10.20 -0.44 -3.18
C LEU A 66 9.93 0.76 -4.10
N LYS A 67 8.67 1.00 -4.49
CA LYS A 67 8.29 2.18 -5.27
C LYS A 67 8.65 3.49 -4.58
N VAL A 68 8.36 3.62 -3.28
CA VAL A 68 8.71 4.83 -2.50
C VAL A 68 10.22 5.04 -2.44
N ILE A 69 10.98 3.97 -2.23
CA ILE A 69 12.44 4.03 -2.24
C ILE A 69 12.93 4.53 -3.60
N LEU A 70 12.52 3.87 -4.69
CA LEU A 70 12.92 4.23 -6.05
C LEU A 70 12.56 5.68 -6.41
N PHE A 71 11.37 6.14 -6.01
CA PHE A 71 10.94 7.51 -6.22
C PHE A 71 11.86 8.50 -5.47
N ALA A 72 12.14 8.25 -4.20
CA ALA A 72 13.06 9.08 -3.43
C ALA A 72 14.49 9.10 -4.02
N PHE A 73 14.93 7.96 -4.56
CA PHE A 73 16.21 7.87 -5.27
C PHE A 73 16.22 8.68 -6.57
N MET A 74 15.12 8.71 -7.31
CA MET A 74 14.97 9.52 -8.51
C MET A 74 15.03 11.02 -8.20
N GLU A 75 14.35 11.46 -7.13
CA GLU A 75 14.25 12.88 -6.76
C GLU A 75 15.50 13.42 -6.04
N HIS A 76 16.09 12.63 -5.14
CA HIS A 76 17.11 13.11 -4.20
C HIS A 76 18.43 12.33 -4.28
N GLY A 77 18.53 11.34 -5.18
CA GLY A 77 19.67 10.44 -5.23
C GLY A 77 19.76 9.53 -4.00
N ILE A 78 20.98 9.16 -3.62
CA ILE A 78 21.22 8.25 -2.48
C ILE A 78 20.79 8.92 -1.18
N SER A 79 19.64 8.49 -0.65
CA SER A 79 19.05 9.02 0.59
C SER A 79 18.94 7.93 1.65
N SER A 80 19.13 8.29 2.92
CA SER A 80 18.94 7.36 4.02
C SER A 80 17.45 7.10 4.27
N LEU A 81 17.09 5.92 4.80
CA LEU A 81 15.70 5.61 5.15
C LEU A 81 15.09 6.64 6.12
N ARG A 82 15.90 7.25 6.99
CA ARG A 82 15.44 8.30 7.91
C ARG A 82 15.10 9.60 7.18
N ASP A 83 15.86 9.94 6.14
CA ASP A 83 15.60 11.16 5.38
C ASP A 83 14.38 10.99 4.50
N ILE A 84 14.20 9.81 3.90
CA ILE A 84 12.96 9.44 3.20
C ILE A 84 11.77 9.52 4.16
N GLU A 85 11.88 8.97 5.37
CA GLU A 85 10.82 9.03 6.37
C GLU A 85 10.45 10.48 6.74
N LYS A 86 11.45 11.38 6.88
CA LYS A 86 11.19 12.81 7.15
C LYS A 86 10.39 13.46 6.03
N LEU A 87 10.67 13.14 4.76
CA LEU A 87 9.93 13.67 3.61
C LEU A 87 8.46 13.24 3.61
N CYS A 88 8.16 12.07 4.20
CA CYS A 88 6.79 11.55 4.28
C CYS A 88 5.98 12.09 5.47
N ARG A 89 6.55 12.92 6.35
CA ARG A 89 5.90 13.38 7.60
C ARG A 89 5.11 14.71 7.46
N ASN A 90 4.75 15.12 6.23
CA ASN A 90 3.93 16.31 5.97
C ASN A 90 2.51 16.20 6.54
#